data_AF-A0A6P9A7M5-F1
#
_entry.id   AF-A0A6P9A7M5-F1
#
_cell.length_a   1.000
_cell.length_b   1.000
_cell.length_c   1.000
_cell.angle_alpha   90.00
_cell.angle_beta   90.00
_cell.angle_gamma   90.00
#
_symmetry.space_group_name_H-M   'P 1'
#
loop_
_entity.id
_entity.type
_entity.pdbx_description
1 polymer ?
#
loop_
_entity_poly.entity_id
_entity_poly.type
_entity_poly.pdbx_seq_one_letter_code
_entity_poly.pdbx_strand_id
1 'polypeptide(L)'
;MALWMQPALLHGTCYLLLGTFFWNIGCRLLAIVAQNQAASMIDDFQVRVAWRPVAVGPAGRLQALTPRRRPLPLGPVGLTGPDVTCFVDVLQRLGLAGLRLHRRIWLGMVKVMYGLSVVWGRTQAVLLGTFFVVGVSCSFQLTHMVAVRSADDTTIWLSIAVLVAVLAVASICSSAQILTDAIRVPTRMQLFRLSFLVKDEETTTEIKQFLEEIFLEHPKMSICRLGVLSKSSIVYIFALANTYIVVLSQFALSIETTTTNFDEA
;
A
#
# COMPACT_ATOMS: atom_id res chain seq x y z
N MET A 1 9.01 30.03 28.37
CA MET A 1 7.86 30.05 27.43
C MET A 1 7.61 28.70 26.73
N ALA A 2 8.20 27.57 27.17
CA ALA A 2 8.17 26.28 26.45
C ALA A 2 7.19 25.22 26.99
N LEU A 3 6.62 25.40 28.18
CA LEU A 3 5.79 24.38 28.86
C LEU A 3 4.46 24.07 28.15
N TRP A 4 3.86 25.05 27.46
CA TRP A 4 2.57 24.87 26.76
C TRP A 4 2.69 24.04 25.47
N MET A 5 3.90 23.90 24.90
CA MET A 5 4.09 23.11 23.68
C MET A 5 4.18 21.61 23.96
N GLN A 6 4.57 21.19 25.16
CA GLN A 6 4.73 19.78 25.52
C GLN A 6 3.42 18.97 25.43
N PRO A 7 2.28 19.43 25.99
CA PRO A 7 1.02 18.71 25.85
C PRO A 7 0.59 18.57 24.39
N ALA A 8 0.77 19.62 23.58
CA ALA A 8 0.41 19.60 22.16
C ALA A 8 1.29 18.62 21.36
N LEU A 9 2.59 18.58 21.63
CA LEU A 9 3.53 17.62 21.05
C LEU A 9 3.18 16.18 21.42
N LEU A 10 2.84 15.92 22.69
CA LEU A 10 2.45 14.60 23.18
C LEU A 10 1.14 14.14 22.53
N HIS A 11 0.12 14.99 22.49
CA HIS A 11 -1.15 14.66 21.82
C HIS A 11 -0.93 14.43 20.32
N GLY A 12 -0.17 15.29 19.65
CA GLY A 12 0.15 15.16 18.23
C GLY A 12 0.86 13.85 17.91
N THR A 13 1.85 13.46 18.72
CA THR A 13 2.57 12.19 18.57
C THR A 13 1.68 10.97 18.86
N CYS A 14 0.82 11.02 19.88
CA CYS A 14 -0.17 9.97 20.13
C CYS A 14 -1.15 9.79 18.96
N TYR A 15 -1.69 10.88 18.41
CA TYR A 15 -2.56 10.82 17.22
C TYR A 15 -1.84 10.26 16.00
N LEU A 16 -0.57 10.60 15.82
CA LEU A 16 0.27 10.08 14.75
C LEU A 16 0.47 8.56 14.89
N LEU A 17 0.83 8.08 16.08
CA LEU A 17 1.00 6.66 16.37
C LEU A 17 -0.30 5.87 16.16
N LEU A 18 -1.42 6.38 16.67
CA LEU A 18 -2.72 5.73 16.53
C LEU A 18 -3.15 5.68 15.06
N GLY A 19 -3.02 6.81 14.33
CA GLY A 19 -3.36 6.89 12.91
C GLY A 19 -2.50 5.97 12.05
N THR A 20 -1.19 5.91 12.30
CA THR A 20 -0.27 5.01 11.59
C THR A 20 -0.53 3.55 11.90
N PHE A 21 -0.90 3.21 13.13
CA PHE A 21 -1.28 1.86 13.53
C PHE A 21 -2.53 1.37 12.77
N PHE A 22 -3.61 2.15 12.78
CA PHE A 22 -4.83 1.81 12.04
C PHE A 22 -4.58 1.71 10.53
N TRP A 23 -3.77 2.61 9.97
CA TRP A 23 -3.35 2.56 8.57
C TRP A 23 -2.62 1.25 8.24
N ASN A 24 -1.61 0.90 9.04
CA ASN A 24 -0.85 -0.34 8.85
C ASN A 24 -1.75 -1.57 8.89
N ILE A 25 -2.66 -1.64 9.87
CA ILE A 25 -3.59 -2.76 10.01
C ILE A 25 -4.48 -2.86 8.79
N GLY A 26 -5.15 -1.78 8.38
CA GLY A 26 -6.07 -1.89 7.25
C GLY A 26 -5.34 -2.13 5.93
N CYS A 27 -4.16 -1.54 5.69
CA CYS A 27 -3.35 -1.89 4.52
C CYS A 27 -2.98 -3.38 4.49
N ARG A 28 -2.60 -3.97 5.63
CA ARG A 28 -2.27 -5.40 5.72
C ARG A 28 -3.51 -6.28 5.56
N LEU A 29 -4.63 -5.95 6.20
CA LEU A 29 -5.88 -6.68 6.05
C LEU A 29 -6.35 -6.67 4.60
N LEU A 30 -6.28 -5.53 3.93
CA LEU A 30 -6.63 -5.41 2.52
C LEU A 30 -5.66 -6.18 1.62
N ALA A 31 -4.37 -6.17 1.93
CA ALA A 31 -3.39 -6.97 1.19
C ALA A 31 -3.67 -8.47 1.34
N ILE A 32 -4.03 -8.92 2.54
CA ILE A 32 -4.44 -10.32 2.80
C ILE A 32 -5.72 -10.64 2.03
N VAL A 33 -6.73 -9.77 2.05
CA VAL A 33 -7.96 -9.96 1.27
C VAL A 33 -7.67 -10.00 -0.22
N ALA A 34 -6.77 -9.14 -0.72
CA ALA A 34 -6.32 -9.14 -2.12
C ALA A 34 -5.66 -10.46 -2.52
N GLN A 35 -4.79 -10.97 -1.66
CA GLN A 35 -4.12 -12.25 -1.88
C GLN A 35 -5.10 -13.43 -1.78
N ASN A 36 -6.05 -13.39 -0.85
CA ASN A 36 -7.00 -14.47 -0.61
C ASN A 36 -8.16 -14.49 -1.60
N GLN A 37 -8.58 -13.37 -2.19
CA GLN A 37 -9.60 -13.39 -3.25
C GLN A 37 -9.13 -14.14 -4.49
N ALA A 38 -7.82 -14.13 -4.77
CA ALA A 38 -7.25 -14.99 -5.82
C ALA A 38 -7.41 -16.48 -5.48
N ALA A 39 -7.39 -16.85 -4.19
CA ALA A 39 -7.58 -18.22 -3.72
C ALA A 39 -9.07 -18.61 -3.66
N SER A 40 -9.95 -17.75 -3.15
CA SER A 40 -11.39 -18.09 -2.99
C SER A 40 -12.13 -18.24 -4.31
N MET A 41 -11.67 -17.58 -5.38
CA MET A 41 -12.16 -17.83 -6.75
C MET A 41 -12.00 -19.30 -7.18
N ILE A 42 -10.98 -19.99 -6.66
CA ILE A 42 -10.69 -21.38 -6.97
C ILE A 42 -11.73 -22.27 -6.30
N ASP A 43 -12.02 -22.02 -5.01
CA ASP A 43 -12.94 -22.83 -4.21
C ASP A 43 -14.41 -22.70 -4.66
N ASP A 44 -14.89 -21.46 -4.83
CA ASP A 44 -16.29 -21.20 -5.20
C ASP A 44 -16.63 -21.72 -6.61
N PHE A 45 -15.60 -21.93 -7.45
CA PHE A 45 -15.73 -22.48 -8.79
C PHE A 45 -15.54 -24.00 -8.85
N GLN A 46 -14.68 -24.61 -8.03
CA GLN A 46 -14.65 -26.07 -7.89
C GLN A 46 -16.04 -26.61 -7.52
N VAL A 47 -16.73 -25.90 -6.63
CA VAL A 47 -18.13 -26.19 -6.31
C VAL A 47 -19.01 -26.04 -7.56
N ARG A 48 -19.03 -24.89 -8.24
CA ARG A 48 -19.92 -24.69 -9.41
C ARG A 48 -19.64 -25.60 -10.62
N VAL A 49 -18.40 -26.03 -10.85
CA VAL A 49 -18.05 -26.98 -11.94
C VAL A 49 -18.47 -28.40 -11.57
N ALA A 50 -18.35 -28.79 -10.30
CA ALA A 50 -18.88 -30.07 -9.82
C ALA A 50 -20.40 -30.16 -9.98
N TRP A 51 -21.09 -29.01 -10.01
CA TRP A 51 -22.55 -28.91 -10.07
C TRP A 51 -23.15 -28.50 -11.42
N ARG A 52 -22.39 -28.37 -12.52
CA ARG A 52 -23.03 -28.18 -13.84
C ARG A 52 -23.63 -29.51 -14.30
N PRO A 53 -24.97 -29.64 -14.40
CA PRO A 53 -25.55 -30.79 -15.07
C PRO A 53 -25.13 -30.74 -16.53
N VAL A 54 -24.44 -31.77 -16.99
CA VAL A 54 -24.17 -31.97 -18.42
C VAL A 54 -25.52 -31.99 -19.12
N ALA A 55 -25.73 -31.04 -20.04
CA ALA A 55 -26.95 -30.95 -20.82
C ALA A 55 -27.19 -32.28 -21.53
N VAL A 56 -28.27 -32.95 -21.15
CA VAL A 56 -28.74 -34.18 -21.78
C VAL A 56 -29.30 -33.78 -23.14
N GLY A 57 -28.55 -34.08 -24.21
CA GLY A 57 -29.06 -33.95 -25.58
C GLY A 57 -30.26 -34.89 -25.81
N PRO A 58 -31.16 -34.56 -26.77
CA PRO A 58 -32.43 -35.27 -26.98
C PRO A 58 -32.25 -36.56 -27.81
N ALA A 59 -31.26 -37.38 -27.47
CA ALA A 59 -31.10 -38.71 -28.03
C ALA A 59 -30.69 -39.67 -26.93
N GLY A 60 -31.62 -40.55 -26.57
CA GLY A 60 -31.49 -41.49 -25.47
C GLY A 60 -30.22 -42.33 -25.53
N ARG A 61 -29.40 -42.19 -24.50
CA ARG A 61 -28.66 -43.28 -23.83
C ARG A 61 -28.10 -42.70 -22.53
N LEU A 62 -28.68 -43.11 -21.41
CA LEU A 62 -28.04 -43.03 -20.10
C LEU A 62 -26.79 -43.91 -20.12
N GLN A 63 -25.71 -43.43 -20.73
CA GLN A 63 -24.39 -43.89 -20.34
C GLN A 63 -24.07 -43.13 -19.05
N ALA A 64 -24.21 -43.84 -17.93
CA ALA A 64 -23.52 -43.47 -16.71
C ALA A 64 -22.01 -43.44 -17.02
N LEU A 65 -21.52 -42.28 -17.45
CA LEU A 65 -20.11 -41.96 -17.45
C LEU A 65 -19.70 -41.95 -15.98
N THR A 66 -19.25 -43.11 -15.53
CA THR A 66 -18.44 -43.25 -14.33
C THR A 66 -17.41 -42.11 -14.32
N PRO A 67 -17.25 -41.39 -13.20
CA PRO A 67 -16.26 -40.31 -13.10
C PRO A 67 -14.87 -40.95 -13.11
N ARG A 68 -14.35 -41.24 -14.30
CA ARG A 68 -12.98 -41.73 -14.50
C ARG A 68 -12.04 -40.55 -14.72
N ARG A 69 -12.02 -39.64 -13.75
CA ARG A 69 -10.82 -38.87 -13.42
C ARG A 69 -10.69 -38.95 -11.90
N ARG A 70 -9.60 -39.59 -11.48
CA ARG A 70 -9.23 -39.76 -10.08
C ARG A 70 -9.51 -38.47 -9.31
N PRO A 71 -10.17 -38.49 -8.15
CA PRO A 71 -10.00 -37.40 -7.21
C PRO A 71 -8.49 -37.30 -6.95
N LEU A 72 -7.90 -36.16 -7.32
CA LEU A 72 -6.56 -35.83 -6.83
C LEU A 72 -6.63 -35.95 -5.31
N PRO A 73 -5.66 -36.62 -4.66
CA PRO A 73 -5.64 -36.64 -3.21
C PRO A 73 -5.59 -35.18 -2.76
N LEU A 74 -6.66 -34.75 -2.10
CA LEU A 74 -6.64 -33.58 -1.23
C LEU A 74 -5.66 -33.92 -0.11
N GLY A 75 -4.36 -33.73 -0.40
CA GLY A 75 -3.38 -33.56 0.66
C GLY A 75 -3.84 -32.41 1.54
N PRO A 76 -3.43 -32.39 2.82
CA PRO A 76 -3.76 -31.29 3.71
C PRO A 76 -3.41 -29.99 2.99
N VAL A 77 -4.42 -29.14 2.80
CA VAL A 77 -4.28 -27.80 2.23
C VAL A 77 -3.38 -27.04 3.20
N GLY A 78 -2.08 -27.14 2.96
CA GLY A 78 -1.09 -26.34 3.61
C GLY A 78 -1.37 -24.91 3.21
N LEU A 79 -1.84 -24.10 4.17
CA LEU A 79 -1.99 -22.66 4.09
C LEU A 79 -0.62 -21.95 3.98
N THR A 80 0.24 -22.42 3.08
CA THR A 80 1.59 -21.90 2.86
C THR A 80 1.73 -21.53 1.39
N GLY A 81 1.19 -20.35 1.07
CA GLY A 81 1.36 -19.67 -0.22
C GLY A 81 0.11 -19.73 -1.10
N PRO A 82 -0.22 -18.65 -1.83
CA PRO A 82 -1.23 -18.73 -2.86
C PRO A 82 -0.69 -19.67 -3.95
N ASP A 83 -1.28 -20.85 -4.11
CA ASP A 83 -0.92 -21.81 -5.16
C ASP A 83 -1.28 -21.21 -6.53
N VAL A 84 -0.35 -20.42 -7.05
CA VAL A 84 -0.42 -19.73 -8.36
C VAL A 84 -0.73 -20.73 -9.48
N THR A 85 -0.31 -21.99 -9.33
CA THR A 85 -0.55 -23.10 -10.27
C THR A 85 -2.03 -23.48 -10.35
N CYS A 86 -2.72 -23.59 -9.22
CA CYS A 86 -4.14 -23.96 -9.18
C CYS A 86 -5.02 -22.89 -9.85
N PHE A 87 -4.71 -21.61 -9.64
CA PHE A 87 -5.43 -20.50 -10.27
C PHE A 87 -5.27 -20.47 -11.80
N VAL A 88 -4.05 -20.69 -12.28
CA VAL A 88 -3.73 -20.72 -13.72
C VAL A 88 -4.46 -21.86 -14.42
N ASP A 89 -4.55 -23.04 -13.78
CA ASP A 89 -5.32 -24.18 -14.30
C ASP A 89 -6.82 -23.87 -14.41
N VAL A 90 -7.40 -23.14 -13.43
CA VAL A 90 -8.81 -22.71 -13.50
C VAL A 90 -9.02 -21.68 -14.61
N LEU A 91 -8.14 -20.70 -14.75
CA LEU A 91 -8.18 -19.71 -15.83
C LEU A 91 -8.07 -20.38 -17.21
N GLN A 92 -7.19 -21.36 -17.36
CA GLN A 92 -7.04 -22.11 -18.60
C GLN A 92 -8.31 -22.90 -18.94
N ARG A 93 -9.01 -23.46 -17.95
CA ARG A 93 -10.29 -24.17 -18.16
C ARG A 93 -11.44 -23.22 -18.51
N LEU A 94 -11.39 -22.00 -18.00
CA LEU A 94 -12.41 -20.97 -18.26
C LEU A 94 -12.19 -20.22 -19.58
N GLY A 95 -10.97 -20.25 -20.11
CA GLY A 95 -10.56 -19.49 -21.28
C GLY A 95 -10.86 -17.99 -21.12
N LEU A 96 -11.39 -17.40 -22.18
CA LEU A 96 -11.66 -15.97 -22.27
C LEU A 96 -12.62 -15.43 -21.19
N ALA A 97 -13.65 -16.21 -20.82
CA ALA A 97 -14.63 -15.79 -19.82
C ALA A 97 -14.01 -15.66 -18.42
N GLY A 98 -13.06 -16.55 -18.08
CA GLY A 98 -12.33 -16.50 -16.82
C GLY A 98 -11.38 -15.31 -16.76
N LEU A 99 -10.69 -15.03 -17.87
CA LEU A 99 -9.80 -13.88 -17.99
C LEU A 99 -10.57 -12.56 -17.77
N ARG A 100 -11.75 -12.42 -18.40
CA ARG A 100 -12.62 -11.25 -18.22
C ARG A 100 -13.13 -11.11 -16.80
N LEU A 101 -13.52 -12.21 -16.15
CA LEU A 101 -13.94 -12.18 -14.75
C LEU A 101 -12.80 -11.76 -13.82
N HIS A 102 -11.60 -12.30 -14.03
CA HIS A 102 -10.41 -11.93 -13.27
C HIS A 102 -10.09 -10.44 -13.44
N ARG A 103 -10.13 -9.93 -14.68
CA ARG A 103 -9.95 -8.50 -14.97
C ARG A 103 -10.98 -7.62 -14.26
N ARG A 104 -12.27 -8.00 -14.24
CA ARG A 104 -13.30 -7.24 -13.50
C ARG A 104 -13.03 -7.18 -12.00
N ILE A 105 -12.56 -8.28 -11.42
CA ILE A 105 -12.29 -8.33 -9.98
C ILE A 105 -11.03 -7.54 -9.64
N TRP A 106 -9.99 -7.63 -10.46
CA TRP A 106 -8.83 -6.76 -10.35
C TRP A 106 -9.21 -5.27 -10.41
N LEU A 107 -10.01 -4.86 -11.41
CA LEU A 107 -10.52 -3.48 -11.51
C LEU A 107 -11.37 -3.08 -10.29
N GLY A 108 -12.15 -4.01 -9.74
CA GLY A 108 -12.89 -3.81 -8.49
C GLY A 108 -11.96 -3.51 -7.31
N MET A 109 -10.87 -4.28 -7.17
CA MET A 109 -9.87 -4.06 -6.13
C MET A 109 -9.14 -2.73 -6.29
N VAL A 110 -8.79 -2.37 -7.52
CA VAL A 110 -8.18 -1.06 -7.82
C VAL A 110 -9.12 0.09 -7.43
N LYS A 111 -10.42 -0.03 -7.71
CA LYS A 111 -11.43 0.96 -7.29
C LYS A 111 -11.55 1.06 -5.77
N VAL A 112 -11.57 -0.07 -5.06
CA VAL A 112 -11.61 -0.10 -3.59
C VAL A 112 -10.36 0.57 -3.02
N MET A 113 -9.19 0.23 -3.53
CA MET A 113 -7.91 0.83 -3.13
C MET A 113 -7.90 2.34 -3.39
N TYR A 114 -8.45 2.80 -4.51
CA TYR A 114 -8.60 4.22 -4.81
C TYR A 114 -9.54 4.91 -3.82
N GLY A 115 -10.72 4.33 -3.54
CA GLY A 115 -11.67 4.87 -2.57
C GLY A 115 -11.06 5.02 -1.18
N LEU A 116 -10.32 4.01 -0.73
CA LEU A 116 -9.55 4.05 0.52
C LEU A 116 -8.48 5.14 0.49
N SER A 117 -7.76 5.27 -0.62
CA SER A 117 -6.74 6.32 -0.77
C SER A 117 -7.34 7.72 -0.66
N VAL A 118 -8.59 7.93 -1.09
CA VAL A 118 -9.26 9.23 -0.95
C VAL A 118 -9.70 9.48 0.49
N VAL A 119 -10.37 8.50 1.11
CA VAL A 119 -10.90 8.62 2.47
C VAL A 119 -9.76 8.82 3.47
N TRP A 120 -8.77 7.92 3.43
CA TRP A 120 -7.63 8.01 4.32
C TRP A 120 -6.57 9.02 3.86
N GLY A 121 -6.51 9.36 2.58
CA GLY A 121 -5.59 10.40 2.08
C GLY A 121 -5.82 11.74 2.77
N ARG A 122 -7.06 12.07 3.14
CA ARG A 122 -7.37 13.26 3.94
C ARG A 122 -6.74 13.20 5.33
N THR A 123 -6.90 12.06 6.02
CA THR A 123 -6.27 11.82 7.32
C THR A 123 -4.75 11.88 7.20
N GLN A 124 -4.17 11.28 6.16
CA GLN A 124 -2.72 11.30 5.93
C GLN A 124 -2.20 12.69 5.61
N ALA A 125 -2.95 13.52 4.88
CA ALA A 125 -2.59 14.91 4.62
C ALA A 125 -2.54 15.71 5.93
N VAL A 126 -3.52 15.51 6.83
CA VAL A 126 -3.52 16.15 8.15
C VAL A 126 -2.33 15.65 8.99
N LEU A 127 -2.07 14.35 9.01
CA LEU A 127 -0.93 13.78 9.74
C LEU A 127 0.41 14.29 9.22
N LEU A 128 0.58 14.41 7.90
CA LEU A 128 1.78 14.99 7.27
C LEU A 128 1.91 16.49 7.55
N GLY A 129 0.80 17.23 7.59
CA GLY A 129 0.78 18.63 8.00
C GLY A 129 1.23 18.80 9.45
N THR A 130 0.68 18.00 10.37
CA THR A 130 1.10 17.97 11.78
C THR A 130 2.57 17.58 11.91
N PHE A 131 3.02 16.56 11.16
CA PHE A 131 4.43 16.17 11.10
C PHE A 131 5.32 17.34 10.66
N PHE A 132 4.94 18.05 9.60
CA PHE A 132 5.70 19.18 9.10
C PHE A 132 5.81 20.29 10.15
N VAL A 133 4.69 20.69 10.77
CA VAL A 133 4.68 21.71 11.83
C VAL A 133 5.55 21.29 13.02
N VAL A 134 5.45 20.03 13.46
CA VAL A 134 6.30 19.50 14.53
C VAL A 134 7.77 19.51 14.13
N GLY A 135 8.12 19.03 12.95
CA GLY A 135 9.49 19.01 12.44
C GLY A 135 10.11 20.41 12.40
N VAL A 136 9.38 21.39 11.86
CA VAL A 136 9.81 22.80 11.82
C VAL A 136 9.99 23.37 13.22
N SER A 137 9.03 23.12 14.12
CA SER A 137 9.12 23.58 15.52
C SER A 137 10.33 22.97 16.23
N CYS A 138 10.60 21.69 15.99
CA CYS A 138 11.76 21.01 16.54
C CYS A 138 13.07 21.60 16.04
N SER A 139 13.16 21.93 14.76
CA SER A 139 14.36 22.53 14.17
C SER A 139 14.64 23.94 14.66
N PHE A 140 13.60 24.73 14.91
CA PHE A 140 13.76 26.05 15.53
C PHE A 140 14.30 25.93 16.97
N GLN A 141 13.73 25.01 17.76
CA GLN A 141 14.20 24.71 19.12
C GLN A 141 15.66 24.21 19.12
N LEU A 142 16.01 23.29 18.21
CA LEU A 142 17.38 22.79 18.05
C LEU A 142 18.37 23.91 17.69
N THR A 143 18.00 24.80 16.77
CA THR A 143 18.86 25.93 16.37
C THR A 143 19.10 26.88 17.55
N HIS A 144 18.05 27.23 18.28
CA HIS A 144 18.16 28.05 19.50
C HIS A 144 18.99 27.38 20.59
N MET A 145 18.84 26.06 20.79
CA MET A 145 19.62 25.31 21.78
C MET A 145 21.11 25.23 21.42
N VAL A 146 21.43 25.07 20.13
CA VAL A 146 22.83 25.11 19.65
C VAL A 146 23.45 26.49 19.87
N ALA A 147 22.67 27.56 19.67
CA ALA A 147 23.12 28.93 19.97
C ALA A 147 23.38 29.14 21.47
N VAL A 148 22.48 28.66 22.34
CA VAL A 148 22.53 28.87 23.80
C VAL A 148 23.41 27.85 24.55
N ARG A 149 23.84 26.75 23.91
CA ARG A 149 24.67 25.67 24.48
C ARG A 149 24.09 25.00 25.74
N SER A 150 22.78 24.98 25.93
CA SER A 150 22.13 24.23 27.02
C SER A 150 21.43 22.99 26.48
N ALA A 151 21.68 21.84 27.12
CA ALA A 151 21.00 20.58 26.82
C ALA A 151 20.04 20.26 27.95
N ASP A 152 18.76 20.58 27.77
CA ASP A 152 17.70 20.35 28.76
C ASP A 152 16.88 19.09 28.42
N ASP A 153 16.16 18.52 29.38
CA ASP A 153 15.27 17.36 29.21
C ASP A 153 14.26 17.52 28.06
N THR A 154 13.89 18.77 27.73
CA THR A 154 13.06 19.10 26.58
C THR A 154 13.66 18.67 25.24
N THR A 155 14.99 18.67 25.10
CA THR A 155 15.68 18.23 23.87
C THR A 155 15.54 16.74 23.63
N ILE A 156 15.56 15.94 24.71
CA ILE A 156 15.39 14.48 24.64
C ILE A 156 13.99 14.17 24.13
N TRP A 157 12.95 14.76 24.73
CA TRP A 157 11.56 14.58 24.29
C TRP A 157 11.33 15.03 22.85
N LEU A 158 11.94 16.14 22.45
CA LEU A 158 11.88 16.67 21.09
C LEU A 158 12.51 15.70 20.08
N SER A 159 13.69 15.16 20.39
CA SER A 159 14.37 14.17 19.54
C SER A 159 13.59 12.87 19.39
N ILE A 160 12.99 12.39 20.48
CA ILE A 160 12.10 11.22 20.47
C ILE A 160 10.88 11.49 19.59
N ALA A 161 10.26 12.66 19.72
CA ALA A 161 9.10 13.04 18.90
C ALA A 161 9.46 13.04 17.40
N VAL A 162 10.61 13.61 17.02
CA VAL A 162 11.10 13.59 15.63
C VAL A 162 11.32 12.16 15.15
N LEU A 163 11.97 11.31 15.96
CA LEU A 163 12.23 9.91 15.60
C LEU A 163 10.92 9.12 15.38
N VAL A 164 9.95 9.26 16.28
CA VAL A 164 8.62 8.65 16.15
C VAL A 164 7.95 9.13 14.86
N ALA A 165 8.08 10.41 14.56
CA ALA A 165 7.50 11.02 13.39
C ALA A 165 8.12 10.46 12.10
N VAL A 166 9.44 10.25 12.07
CA VAL A 166 10.16 9.63 10.96
C VAL A 166 9.69 8.20 10.71
N LEU A 167 9.60 7.41 11.78
CA LEU A 167 9.15 6.02 11.71
C LEU A 167 7.70 5.91 11.21
N ALA A 168 6.83 6.83 11.64
CA ALA A 168 5.46 6.93 11.18
C ALA A 168 5.37 7.14 9.66
N VAL A 169 6.09 8.12 9.10
CA VAL A 169 6.10 8.39 7.64
C VAL A 169 6.63 7.18 6.88
N ALA A 170 7.75 6.60 7.33
CA ALA A 170 8.31 5.40 6.72
C ALA A 170 7.32 4.23 6.72
N SER A 171 6.61 4.05 7.83
CA SER A 171 5.59 3.00 7.98
C SER A 171 4.39 3.24 7.07
N ILE A 172 3.88 4.46 6.97
CA ILE A 172 2.75 4.80 6.09
C ILE A 172 3.10 4.49 4.63
N CYS A 173 4.25 4.99 4.16
CA CYS A 173 4.72 4.77 2.80
C CYS A 173 5.00 3.28 2.52
N SER A 174 5.59 2.56 3.47
CA SER A 174 5.87 1.13 3.33
C SER A 174 4.57 0.32 3.23
N SER A 175 3.58 0.59 4.08
CA SER A 175 2.28 -0.10 4.04
C SER A 175 1.46 0.20 2.78
N ALA A 176 1.52 1.45 2.29
CA ALA A 176 0.93 1.81 1.00
C ALA A 176 1.55 1.01 -0.17
N GLN A 177 2.88 0.87 -0.14
CA GLN A 177 3.63 0.09 -1.12
C GLN A 177 3.27 -1.40 -1.03
N ILE A 178 3.21 -1.98 0.18
CA ILE A 178 2.83 -3.38 0.40
C ILE A 178 1.44 -3.67 -0.19
N LEU A 179 0.45 -2.80 0.05
CA LEU A 179 -0.89 -2.98 -0.48
C LEU A 179 -0.91 -2.90 -2.02
N THR A 180 -0.19 -1.92 -2.58
CA THR A 180 -0.04 -1.75 -4.04
C THR A 180 0.58 -3.01 -4.66
N ASP A 181 1.66 -3.52 -4.07
CA ASP A 181 2.38 -4.68 -4.56
C ASP A 181 1.58 -5.97 -4.38
N ALA A 182 0.78 -6.09 -3.30
CA ALA A 182 -0.08 -7.23 -3.05
C ALA A 182 -1.18 -7.41 -4.10
N ILE A 183 -1.68 -6.32 -4.69
CA ILE A 183 -2.66 -6.37 -5.80
C ILE A 183 -1.93 -6.61 -7.14
N ARG A 184 -0.80 -5.94 -7.35
CA ARG A 184 -0.12 -5.92 -8.66
C ARG A 184 0.68 -7.20 -8.95
N VAL A 185 1.53 -7.62 -8.02
CA VAL A 185 2.53 -8.67 -8.26
C VAL A 185 1.88 -10.03 -8.54
N PRO A 186 0.90 -10.50 -7.75
CA PRO A 186 0.25 -11.79 -8.00
C PRO A 186 -0.46 -11.84 -9.35
N THR A 187 -1.24 -10.81 -9.69
CA THR A 187 -1.96 -10.73 -10.97
C THR A 187 -0.98 -10.73 -12.15
N ARG A 188 0.11 -9.96 -12.07
CA ARG A 188 1.13 -9.95 -13.12
C ARG A 188 1.75 -11.34 -13.29
N MET A 189 2.15 -11.99 -12.20
CA MET A 189 2.76 -13.32 -12.25
C MET A 189 1.80 -14.38 -12.82
N GLN A 190 0.53 -14.32 -12.44
CA GLN A 190 -0.52 -15.23 -12.94
C GLN A 190 -0.74 -15.04 -14.44
N LEU A 191 -0.88 -13.81 -14.92
CA LEU A 191 -1.06 -13.50 -16.34
C LEU A 191 0.17 -13.86 -17.17
N PHE A 192 1.37 -13.60 -16.65
CA PHE A 192 2.61 -13.93 -17.33
C PHE A 192 2.76 -15.45 -17.50
N ARG A 193 2.44 -16.24 -16.46
CA ARG A 193 2.40 -17.71 -16.58
C ARG A 193 1.33 -18.17 -17.57
N LEU A 194 0.15 -17.58 -17.52
CA LEU A 194 -0.95 -17.92 -18.43
C LEU A 194 -0.56 -17.67 -19.90
N SER A 195 0.17 -16.59 -20.19
CA SER A 195 0.63 -16.27 -21.55
C SER A 195 1.61 -17.30 -22.14
N PHE A 196 2.31 -18.10 -21.33
CA PHE A 196 3.17 -19.18 -21.82
C PHE A 196 2.42 -20.50 -22.03
N LEU A 197 1.31 -20.70 -21.33
CA LEU A 197 0.55 -21.96 -21.34
C LEU A 197 -0.55 -21.96 -22.39
N VAL A 198 -1.17 -20.81 -22.63
CA VAL A 198 -2.24 -20.66 -23.62
C VAL A 198 -1.63 -20.38 -24.99
N LYS A 199 -2.03 -21.17 -25.99
CA LYS A 199 -1.61 -21.00 -27.40
C LYS A 199 -2.68 -20.35 -28.28
N ASP A 200 -3.86 -20.12 -27.72
CA ASP A 200 -4.97 -19.48 -28.42
C ASP A 200 -4.67 -17.99 -28.65
N GLU A 201 -4.84 -17.52 -29.89
CA GLU A 201 -4.45 -16.18 -30.31
C GLU A 201 -5.33 -15.09 -29.68
N GLU A 202 -6.64 -15.32 -29.61
CA GLU A 202 -7.59 -14.41 -28.97
C GLU A 202 -7.30 -14.27 -27.47
N THR A 203 -7.10 -15.39 -26.77
CA THR A 203 -6.77 -15.34 -25.35
C THR A 203 -5.40 -14.69 -25.10
N THR A 204 -4.41 -14.94 -25.96
CA THR A 204 -3.07 -14.35 -25.84
C THR A 204 -3.08 -12.84 -26.04
N THR A 205 -3.87 -12.34 -27.01
CA THR A 205 -4.02 -10.90 -27.25
C THR A 205 -4.72 -10.21 -26.07
N GLU A 206 -5.77 -10.81 -25.50
CA GLU A 206 -6.45 -10.25 -24.33
C GLU A 206 -5.55 -10.26 -23.07
N ILE A 207 -4.70 -11.29 -22.89
CA ILE A 207 -3.69 -11.30 -21.81
C ILE A 207 -2.68 -10.17 -21.99
N LYS A 208 -2.19 -9.93 -23.21
CA LYS A 208 -1.25 -8.83 -23.50
C LYS A 208 -1.86 -7.48 -23.18
N GLN A 209 -3.09 -7.23 -23.63
CA GLN A 209 -3.81 -5.99 -23.33
C GLN A 209 -4.00 -5.82 -21.81
N PHE A 210 -4.36 -6.88 -21.09
CA PHE A 210 -4.53 -6.80 -19.66
C PHE A 210 -3.20 -6.56 -18.92
N LEU A 211 -2.10 -7.18 -19.37
CA LEU A 211 -0.77 -6.88 -18.84
C LEU A 211 -0.37 -5.43 -19.09
N GLU A 212 -0.60 -4.91 -20.30
CA GLU A 212 -0.36 -3.49 -20.64
C GLU A 212 -1.16 -2.55 -19.74
N GLU A 213 -2.43 -2.85 -19.48
CA GLU A 213 -3.25 -2.09 -18.54
C GLU A 213 -2.65 -2.08 -17.13
N ILE A 214 -2.17 -3.22 -16.62
CA ILE A 214 -1.51 -3.28 -15.31
C ILE A 214 -0.19 -2.47 -15.30
N PHE A 215 0.50 -2.38 -16.44
CA PHE A 215 1.70 -1.57 -16.58
C PHE A 215 1.41 -0.06 -16.66
N LEU A 216 0.37 0.34 -17.39
CA LEU A 216 -0.01 1.74 -17.58
C LEU A 216 -0.77 2.28 -16.36
N GLU A 217 -1.79 1.58 -15.90
CA GLU A 217 -2.61 1.92 -14.74
C GLU A 217 -2.00 1.36 -13.46
N HIS A 218 -0.75 1.72 -13.16
CA HIS A 218 -0.14 1.34 -11.89
C HIS A 218 -1.02 1.81 -10.73
N PRO A 219 -1.68 0.88 -10.00
CA PRO A 219 -2.58 1.25 -8.93
C PRO A 219 -1.72 1.87 -7.83
N LYS A 220 -1.70 3.19 -7.73
CA LYS A 220 -0.87 3.93 -6.79
C LYS A 220 -1.78 4.57 -5.76
N MET A 221 -1.51 4.28 -4.49
CA MET A 221 -2.11 5.08 -3.42
C MET A 221 -1.55 6.50 -3.49
N SER A 222 -2.44 7.48 -3.41
CA SER A 222 -2.07 8.90 -3.41
C SER A 222 -2.68 9.61 -2.21
N ILE A 223 -1.99 10.65 -1.72
CA ILE A 223 -2.51 11.54 -0.67
C ILE A 223 -3.29 12.64 -1.37
N CYS A 224 -4.61 12.64 -1.30
CA CYS A 224 -5.46 13.71 -1.84
C CYS A 224 -5.12 14.12 -3.30
N ARG A 225 -4.60 13.20 -4.12
CA ARG A 225 -4.04 13.46 -5.48
C ARG A 225 -2.82 14.40 -5.52
N LEU A 226 -2.27 14.82 -4.39
CA LEU A 226 -1.09 15.68 -4.29
C LEU A 226 0.22 14.93 -4.59
N GLY A 227 0.25 13.62 -4.30
CA GLY A 227 1.45 12.81 -4.53
C GLY A 227 1.19 11.33 -4.28
N VAL A 228 2.01 10.49 -4.91
CA VAL A 228 2.00 9.03 -4.75
C VAL A 228 2.70 8.67 -3.45
N LEU A 229 2.13 7.75 -2.68
CA LEU A 229 2.77 7.14 -1.51
C LEU A 229 3.58 5.92 -1.95
N SER A 230 4.90 6.09 -2.06
CA SER A 230 5.85 5.02 -2.34
C SER A 230 7.09 5.15 -1.46
N LYS A 231 7.95 4.14 -1.47
CA LYS A 231 9.25 4.20 -0.77
C LYS A 231 10.11 5.38 -1.23
N SER A 232 10.02 5.77 -2.50
CA SER A 232 10.68 6.97 -3.02
C SER A 232 10.16 8.26 -2.39
N SER A 233 8.87 8.33 -2.06
CA SER A 233 8.25 9.50 -1.42
C SER A 233 8.83 9.77 -0.03
N ILE A 234 9.32 8.74 0.66
CA ILE A 234 10.04 8.87 1.92
C ILE A 234 11.26 9.80 1.72
N VAL A 235 12.09 9.49 0.72
CA VAL A 235 13.30 10.28 0.40
C VAL A 235 12.94 11.71 0.04
N TYR A 236 11.88 11.92 -0.77
CA TYR A 236 11.43 13.27 -1.13
C TYR A 236 10.94 14.07 0.08
N ILE A 237 10.15 13.46 0.97
CA ILE A 237 9.66 14.13 2.19
C ILE A 237 10.83 14.49 3.10
N PHE A 238 11.78 13.58 3.29
CA PHE A 238 12.98 13.84 4.09
C PHE A 238 13.89 14.89 3.48
N ALA A 239 14.10 14.85 2.18
CA ALA A 239 14.88 15.87 1.47
C ALA A 239 14.24 17.24 1.66
N LEU A 240 12.93 17.36 1.43
CA LEU A 240 12.19 18.61 1.59
C LEU A 240 12.23 19.13 3.03
N ALA A 241 12.01 18.25 4.02
CA ALA A 241 12.13 18.61 5.42
C ALA A 241 13.54 19.11 5.75
N ASN A 242 14.58 18.36 5.38
CA ASN A 242 15.97 18.75 5.65
C ASN A 242 16.37 20.06 4.96
N THR A 243 15.98 20.27 3.70
CA THR A 243 16.22 21.53 3.00
C THR A 243 15.58 22.69 3.74
N TYR A 244 14.34 22.54 4.18
CA TYR A 244 13.63 23.59 4.91
C TYR A 244 14.30 23.89 6.26
N ILE A 245 14.76 22.85 6.96
CA ILE A 245 15.50 22.99 8.23
C ILE A 245 16.80 23.78 8.03
N VAL A 246 17.58 23.45 7.00
CA VAL A 246 18.85 24.13 6.70
C VAL A 246 18.60 25.60 6.34
N VAL A 247 17.57 25.87 5.53
CA VAL A 247 17.23 27.25 5.15
C VAL A 247 16.78 28.05 6.37
N LEU A 248 15.91 27.49 7.21
CA LEU A 248 15.47 28.16 8.43
C LEU A 248 16.59 28.40 9.43
N SER A 249 17.50 27.44 9.61
CA SER A 249 18.63 27.62 10.52
C SER A 249 19.56 28.73 10.04
N GLN A 250 19.78 28.85 8.73
CA GLN A 250 20.54 29.98 8.16
C GLN A 250 19.84 31.32 8.38
N PHE A 251 18.52 31.41 8.17
CA PHE A 251 17.79 32.65 8.45
C PHE A 251 17.83 33.02 9.93
N ALA A 252 17.68 32.05 10.84
CA ALA A 252 17.74 32.28 12.27
C ALA A 252 19.11 32.81 12.70
N LEU A 253 20.20 32.16 12.28
CA LEU A 253 21.57 32.61 12.56
C LEU A 253 21.86 33.99 11.97
N SER A 254 21.36 34.27 10.76
CA SER A 254 21.51 35.58 10.12
C SER A 254 20.78 36.68 10.90
N ILE A 255 19.58 36.42 11.42
CA ILE A 255 18.85 37.40 12.23
C ILE A 255 19.59 37.65 13.55
N GLU A 256 20.01 36.59 14.23
CA GLU A 256 20.69 36.66 15.53
C GLU A 256 22.00 37.46 15.44
N THR A 257 22.82 37.18 14.42
CA THR A 257 24.04 37.95 14.13
C THR A 257 23.77 39.41 13.79
N THR A 258 22.66 39.70 13.11
CA THR A 258 22.30 41.09 12.80
C THR A 258 21.89 41.83 14.08
N THR A 259 21.09 41.21 14.94
CA THR A 259 20.65 41.82 16.20
C THR A 259 21.80 42.06 17.18
N THR A 260 22.73 41.11 17.33
CA THR A 260 23.88 41.30 18.23
C THR A 260 24.80 42.43 17.78
N ASN A 261 24.98 42.60 16.46
CA ASN A 261 25.78 43.70 15.92
C ASN A 261 25.12 45.07 16.11
N PHE A 262 23.79 45.14 16.26
CA PHE A 262 23.08 46.39 16.56
C PHE A 262 23.08 46.71 18.06
N ASP A 263 23.04 45.69 18.93
CA ASP A 263 23.07 45.90 20.38
C ASP A 263 24.49 46.24 20.90
N GLU A 264 25.54 45.91 20.14
CA GLU A 264 26.94 46.26 20.46
C GLU A 264 27.41 47.62 19.89
N ALA A 265 26.61 48.27 19.03
CA ALA A 265 26.93 49.55 18.36
C ALA A 265 26.32 50.77 19.05
#